data_AF-M5JJE5-F1
#
_entry.id   AF-M5JJE5-F1
#
_cell.length_a   1.000
_cell.length_b   1.000
_cell.length_c   1.000
_cell.angle_alpha   90.00
_cell.angle_beta   90.00
_cell.angle_gamma   90.00
#
_symmetry.space_group_name_H-M   'P 1'
#
loop_
_entity.id
_entity.type
_entity.pdbx_description
1 polymer ?
#
loop_
_entity_poly.entity_id
_entity_poly.type
_entity_poly.pdbx_seq_one_letter_code
_entity_poly.pdbx_strand_id
1 'polypeptide(L)'
;LTKAGNTRARRMLVEGAWTYRLPARVGLEIVKRSEGLPENIRAIPWKAQVRLCQRYRRMQASGRPTNIVIVAIARELAAFVWAIATTIPVTSTKAA
;
A
#
# COMPACT_ATOMS: atom_id res chain seq x y z
N LEU A 1 14.11 0.04 6.05
CA LEU A 1 13.01 0.11 7.03
C LEU A 1 13.67 -0.03 8.40
N THR A 2 13.40 0.84 9.36
CA THR A 2 14.07 0.76 10.68
C THR A 2 13.76 -0.60 11.33
N LYS A 3 14.71 -1.14 12.10
CA LYS A 3 14.51 -2.44 12.78
C LYS A 3 13.49 -2.35 13.93
N ALA A 4 13.13 -1.14 14.36
CA ALA A 4 12.12 -0.88 15.38
C ALA A 4 10.70 -1.27 14.92
N GLY A 5 9.85 -1.62 15.88
CA GLY A 5 8.44 -1.98 15.65
C GLY A 5 8.19 -3.44 15.30
N ASN A 6 6.95 -3.76 14.92
CA ASN A 6 6.48 -5.13 14.71
C ASN A 6 7.13 -5.79 13.48
N THR A 7 7.89 -6.86 13.71
CA THR A 7 8.58 -7.63 12.66
C THR A 7 7.62 -8.24 11.63
N ARG A 8 6.42 -8.70 12.06
CA ARG A 8 5.43 -9.28 11.15
C ARG A 8 4.84 -8.22 10.22
N ALA A 9 4.48 -7.06 10.76
CA ALA A 9 3.97 -5.94 9.96
C ALA A 9 5.01 -5.47 8.94
N ARG A 10 6.27 -5.35 9.36
CA ARG A 10 7.40 -5.06 8.46
C ARG A 10 7.52 -6.10 7.34
N ARG A 11 7.44 -7.39 7.68
CA ARG A 11 7.51 -8.47 6.68
C ARG A 11 6.35 -8.33 5.68
N MET A 12 5.13 -8.17 6.15
CA MET A 12 3.95 -8.00 5.30
C MET A 12 4.10 -6.81 4.33
N LEU A 13 4.59 -5.67 4.80
CA LEU A 13 4.83 -4.50 3.94
C LEU A 13 5.90 -4.76 2.87
N VAL A 14 6.97 -5.47 3.23
CA VAL A 14 8.05 -5.83 2.30
C VAL A 14 7.58 -6.86 1.27
N GLU A 15 6.86 -7.90 1.69
CA GLU A 15 6.28 -8.90 0.78
C GLU A 15 5.27 -8.24 -0.17
N GLY A 16 4.37 -7.42 0.36
CA GLY A 16 3.41 -6.66 -0.44
C GLY A 16 4.09 -5.72 -1.44
N ALA A 17 5.22 -5.12 -1.07
CA ALA A 17 5.97 -4.22 -1.94
C ALA A 17 6.47 -4.88 -3.23
N TRP A 18 6.71 -6.19 -3.24
CA TRP A 18 7.12 -6.93 -4.44
C TRP A 18 6.07 -6.94 -5.54
N THR A 19 4.79 -6.79 -5.19
CA THR A 19 3.70 -6.81 -6.16
C THR A 19 3.64 -5.56 -7.03
N TYR A 20 4.17 -4.41 -6.56
CA TYR A 20 4.16 -3.14 -7.31
C TYR A 20 5.15 -3.10 -8.48
N ARG A 21 5.91 -4.17 -8.72
CA ARG A 21 6.61 -4.38 -10.00
C ARG A 21 5.64 -4.55 -11.17
N LEU A 22 4.43 -5.01 -10.89
CA LEU A 22 3.37 -5.22 -11.88
C LEU A 22 2.65 -3.90 -12.19
N PRO A 23 1.99 -3.79 -13.36
CA PRO A 23 1.15 -2.64 -13.67
C PRO A 23 0.03 -2.42 -12.64
N ALA A 24 -0.31 -1.15 -12.39
CA ALA A 24 -1.45 -0.80 -11.54
C ALA A 24 -2.75 -1.27 -12.21
N ARG A 25 -3.51 -2.10 -11.51
CA ARG A 25 -4.78 -2.67 -11.98
C ARG A 25 -5.71 -2.96 -10.80
N VAL A 26 -7.00 -2.68 -10.96
CA VAL A 26 -8.02 -3.11 -10.03
C VAL A 26 -8.69 -4.34 -10.63
N GLY A 27 -8.46 -5.51 -10.01
CA GLY A 27 -9.11 -6.75 -10.42
C GLY A 27 -10.54 -6.84 -9.91
N LEU A 28 -11.34 -7.70 -10.53
CA LEU A 28 -12.76 -7.91 -10.18
C LEU A 28 -12.98 -8.19 -8.68
N GLU A 29 -12.09 -8.97 -8.06
CA GLU A 29 -12.18 -9.27 -6.63
C GLU A 29 -11.99 -8.03 -5.75
N ILE A 30 -11.08 -7.13 -6.13
CA ILE A 30 -10.84 -5.87 -5.41
C ILE A 30 -12.04 -4.93 -5.58
N VAL A 31 -12.61 -4.88 -6.79
CA VAL A 31 -13.85 -4.12 -7.05
C VAL A 31 -14.96 -4.63 -6.12
N LYS A 32 -15.25 -5.93 -6.16
CA LYS A 32 -16.29 -6.57 -5.32
C LYS A 32 -16.10 -6.28 -3.83
N ARG A 33 -14.87 -6.39 -3.33
CA ARG A 33 -14.54 -6.07 -1.92
C ARG A 33 -14.78 -4.60 -1.57
N SER A 34 -14.70 -3.71 -2.56
CA SER A 34 -14.77 -2.26 -2.37
C SER A 34 -16.15 -1.67 -2.69
N GLU A 35 -17.11 -2.44 -3.20
CA GLU A 35 -18.43 -1.95 -3.65
C GLU A 35 -19.18 -1.17 -2.57
N GLY A 36 -19.13 -1.62 -1.31
CA GLY A 36 -19.78 -0.96 -0.17
C GLY A 36 -18.98 0.17 0.49
N LEU A 37 -17.77 0.48 0.02
CA LEU A 37 -16.93 1.52 0.63
C LEU A 37 -17.21 2.90 0.04
N PRO A 38 -17.26 3.95 0.87
CA PRO A 38 -17.29 5.34 0.43
C PRO A 38 -16.17 5.68 -0.57
N GLU A 39 -16.47 6.54 -1.55
CA GLU A 39 -15.54 6.88 -2.63
C GLU A 39 -14.24 7.51 -2.12
N ASN A 40 -14.33 8.35 -1.08
CA ASN A 40 -13.16 8.96 -0.45
C ASN A 40 -12.19 7.90 0.12
N ILE A 41 -12.71 6.76 0.57
CA ILE A 41 -11.89 5.64 1.06
C ILE A 41 -11.29 4.87 -0.12
N ARG A 42 -12.04 4.66 -1.21
CA ARG A 42 -11.56 3.96 -2.42
C ARG A 42 -10.48 4.74 -3.18
N ALA A 43 -10.53 6.07 -3.14
CA ALA A 43 -9.59 6.95 -3.80
C ALA A 43 -8.15 6.80 -3.26
N ILE A 44 -7.98 6.54 -1.96
CA ILE A 44 -6.65 6.46 -1.33
C ILE A 44 -5.85 5.22 -1.81
N PRO A 45 -6.39 3.99 -1.75
CA PRO A 45 -5.72 2.81 -2.30
C PRO A 45 -5.41 2.93 -3.79
N TRP A 46 -6.30 3.53 -4.59
CA TRP A 46 -6.06 3.73 -6.02
C TRP A 46 -4.88 4.68 -6.26
N LYS A 47 -4.87 5.84 -5.57
CA LYS A 47 -3.75 6.79 -5.61
C LYS A 47 -2.44 6.13 -5.18
N ALA A 48 -2.48 5.29 -4.14
CA ALA A 48 -1.33 4.52 -3.69
C ALA A 48 -0.83 3.59 -4.79
N GLN A 49 -1.71 2.80 -5.40
CA GLN A 49 -1.34 1.82 -6.41
C GLN A 49 -0.67 2.45 -7.62
N VAL A 50 -1.28 3.49 -8.20
CA VAL A 50 -0.72 4.21 -9.36
C VAL A 50 0.67 4.76 -9.03
N ARG A 51 0.80 5.42 -7.87
CA ARG A 51 2.06 6.04 -7.44
C ARG A 51 3.15 5.02 -7.17
N LEU A 52 2.86 3.94 -6.44
CA LEU A 52 3.86 2.93 -6.05
C LEU A 52 4.36 2.16 -7.27
N CYS A 53 3.47 1.77 -8.20
CA CYS A 53 3.87 1.15 -9.47
C CYS A 53 4.72 2.10 -10.34
N GLN A 54 4.36 3.38 -10.40
CA GLN A 54 5.16 4.36 -11.15
C GLN A 54 6.54 4.57 -10.50
N ARG A 55 6.60 4.68 -9.17
CA ARG A 55 7.86 4.87 -8.44
C ARG A 55 8.77 3.66 -8.57
N TYR A 56 8.22 2.45 -8.49
CA TYR A 56 8.97 1.22 -8.71
C TYR A 56 9.68 1.27 -10.07
N ARG A 57 8.91 1.50 -11.15
CA ARG A 57 9.44 1.59 -12.51
C ARG A 57 10.50 2.67 -12.66
N ARG A 58 10.28 3.85 -12.07
CA ARG A 58 11.26 4.95 -12.09
C ARG A 58 12.58 4.55 -11.41
N MET A 59 12.52 3.97 -10.21
CA MET A 59 13.72 3.59 -9.47
C MET A 59 14.46 2.44 -10.15
N GLN A 60 13.74 1.47 -10.70
CA GLN A 60 14.32 0.38 -11.46
C GLN A 60 15.00 0.87 -12.74
N ALA A 61 14.38 1.81 -13.46
CA ALA A 61 14.97 2.45 -14.65
C ALA A 61 16.23 3.26 -14.31
N SER A 62 16.35 3.80 -13.10
CA SER A 62 17.57 4.44 -12.60
C SER A 62 18.67 3.44 -12.19
N GLY A 63 18.51 2.14 -12.43
CA GLY A 63 19.50 1.11 -12.10
C GLY A 63 19.64 0.81 -10.61
N ARG A 64 18.66 1.21 -9.78
CA ARG A 64 18.72 0.93 -8.33
C ARG A 64 18.58 -0.57 -8.08
N PRO A 65 19.40 -1.17 -7.18
CA PRO A 65 19.23 -2.55 -6.73
C PRO A 65 17.80 -2.83 -6.25
N THR A 66 17.25 -3.99 -6.63
CA THR A 66 15.85 -4.36 -6.36
C THR A 66 15.50 -4.28 -4.88
N ASN A 67 16.40 -4.72 -3.98
CA ASN A 67 16.21 -4.61 -2.54
C ASN A 67 16.00 -3.15 -2.08
N ILE A 68 16.73 -2.18 -2.63
CA ILE A 68 16.57 -0.76 -2.32
C ILE A 68 15.21 -0.26 -2.80
N VAL A 69 14.80 -0.65 -4.01
CA VAL A 69 13.48 -0.32 -4.57
C VAL A 69 12.37 -0.85 -3.66
N ILE A 70 12.39 -2.15 -3.34
CA ILE A 70 11.39 -2.80 -2.50
C ILE A 70 11.28 -2.13 -1.13
N VAL A 71 12.41 -1.83 -0.49
CA VAL A 71 12.39 -1.16 0.82
C VAL A 71 11.85 0.27 0.72
N ALA A 72 12.12 1.00 -0.38
CA ALA A 72 11.59 2.33 -0.59
C ALA A 72 10.06 2.32 -0.83
N ILE A 73 9.57 1.35 -1.60
CA ILE A 73 8.15 1.11 -1.84
C ILE A 73 7.43 0.70 -0.55
N ALA A 74 8.00 -0.23 0.23
CA ALA A 74 7.41 -0.66 1.51
C ALA A 74 7.27 0.48 2.52
N ARG A 75 8.25 1.40 2.57
CA ARG A 75 8.16 2.61 3.41
C ARG A 75 7.02 3.52 3.00
N GLU A 76 6.81 3.71 1.71
CA GLU A 76 5.73 4.56 1.21
C GLU A 76 4.36 3.89 1.32
N LEU A 77 4.30 2.57 1.14
CA LEU A 77 3.11 1.77 1.42
C LEU A 77 2.64 1.97 2.86
N ALA A 78 3.56 1.96 3.84
CA ALA A 78 3.22 2.21 5.24
C ALA A 78 2.56 3.58 5.45
N ALA A 79 3.02 4.62 4.73
CA ALA A 79 2.41 5.95 4.79
C ALA A 79 0.99 5.96 4.21
N PHE A 80 0.72 5.20 3.15
CA PHE A 80 -0.63 5.04 2.61
C PHE A 80 -1.55 4.25 3.55
N VAL A 81 -1.05 3.18 4.18
CA VAL A 81 -1.80 2.45 5.21
C VAL A 81 -2.17 3.38 6.36
N TRP A 82 -1.23 4.22 6.82
CA TRP A 82 -1.49 5.24 7.83
C TRP A 82 -2.55 6.25 7.37
N ALA A 83 -2.45 6.76 6.14
CA ALA A 83 -3.43 7.70 5.59
C ALA A 83 -4.84 7.12 5.56
N ILE A 84 -5.00 5.84 5.23
CA ILE A 84 -6.30 5.15 5.29
C ILE A 84 -6.78 5.07 6.74
N ALA A 85 -5.92 4.64 7.66
CA ALA A 85 -6.25 4.48 9.08
C ALA A 85 -6.65 5.79 9.76
N THR A 86 -6.13 6.94 9.33
CA THR A 86 -6.48 8.26 9.88
C THR A 86 -7.66 8.91 9.17
N THR A 87 -7.98 8.51 7.94
CA THR A 87 -9.16 9.02 7.20
C THR A 87 -10.45 8.35 7.67
N ILE A 88 -10.36 7.11 8.16
CA ILE A 88 -11.50 6.38 8.71
C ILE A 88 -11.56 6.68 10.21
N PRO A 89 -12.54 7.44 10.74
CA PRO A 89 -12.79 7.42 12.17
C PRO A 89 -13.06 5.98 12.55
N VAL A 90 -12.30 5.43 13.50
CA VAL A 90 -12.53 4.08 14.01
C VAL A 90 -13.88 4.13 14.69
N THR A 91 -14.96 3.81 13.96
CA THR A 91 -16.26 3.59 14.58
C THR A 91 -16.07 2.37 15.44
N SER A 92 -15.81 2.59 16.74
CA SER A 92 -15.82 1.54 17.73
C SER A 92 -17.21 0.91 17.64
N THR A 93 -17.33 -0.21 16.95
CA THR A 93 -18.53 -1.03 17.01
C THR A 93 -18.69 -1.40 18.48
N LYS A 94 -19.57 -0.68 19.17
CA LYS A 94 -19.97 -1.01 20.53
C LYS A 94 -20.66 -2.37 20.41
N ALA A 95 -20.02 -3.42 20.93
CA ALA A 95 -20.66 -4.71 21.06
C ALA A 95 -21.94 -4.52 21.89
N ALA A 96 -23.07 -4.90 21.30
CA ALA A 96 -24.35 -5.03 21.99
C ALA A 96 -24.39 -6.37 22.73
#